data_AF-A0A7Y1ZNK9-F1
#
_entry.id   AF-A0A7Y1ZNK9-F1
#
_cell.length_a   1.000
_cell.length_b   1.000
_cell.length_c   1.000
_cell.angle_alpha   90.00
_cell.angle_beta   90.00
_cell.angle_gamma   90.00
#
_symmetry.space_group_name_H-M   'P 1'
#
loop_
_entity.id
_entity.type
_entity.pdbx_description
1 polymer ?
#
loop_
_entity_poly.entity_id
_entity_poly.type
_entity_poly.pdbx_seq_one_letter_code
_entity_poly.pdbx_strand_id
1 'polypeptide(L)' 'VSEALYLRDPDGNGVELYCDRPHSEWPRGDDGALKMITEPLDVQKLLAEADGSP' A
#
# COMPACT_ATOMS: atom_id res chain seq x y z
N VAL A 1 2.17 3.61 8.38
CA VAL A 1 1.03 3.42 7.45
C VAL A 1 1.51 2.52 6.34
N SER A 2 0.71 1.54 5.97
CA SER A 2 1.13 0.42 5.14
C SER A 2 0.07 -0.03 4.16
N GLU A 3 0.52 -0.79 3.17
CA GLU A 3 -0.29 -1.38 2.13
C GLU A 3 -0.11 -2.90 2.15
N ALA A 4 -1.21 -3.61 1.88
CA ALA A 4 -1.22 -5.06 1.85
C ALA A 4 -1.98 -5.56 0.61
N LEU A 5 -1.47 -6.62 0.00
CA LEU A 5 -2.11 -7.35 -1.09
C LEU A 5 -2.18 -8.83 -0.76
N TYR A 6 -3.37 -9.41 -0.91
CA TYR A 6 -3.60 -10.83 -0.75
C TYR A 6 -3.80 -11.47 -2.13
N LEU A 7 -3.00 -12.48 -2.44
CA LEU A 7 -3.06 -13.20 -3.71
C LEU A 7 -2.97 -14.71 -3.48
N ARG A 8 -3.26 -15.48 -4.53
CA ARG A 8 -3.01 -16.91 -4.57
C ARG A 8 -1.84 -17.19 -5.50
N ASP A 9 -0.91 -18.00 -5.06
CA ASP A 9 0.11 -18.55 -5.95
C ASP A 9 -0.51 -19.61 -6.90
N PRO A 10 0.23 -20.12 -7.90
CA PRO A 10 -0.27 -21.14 -8.82
C PRO A 10 -0.70 -22.46 -8.13
N ASP A 11 -0.15 -22.76 -6.96
CA ASP A 11 -0.48 -23.95 -6.16
C ASP A 11 -1.72 -23.72 -5.27
N GLY A 12 -2.26 -22.50 -5.27
CA GLY A 12 -3.45 -22.11 -4.50
C GLY A 12 -3.16 -21.68 -3.07
N ASN A 13 -1.90 -21.58 -2.66
CA ASN A 13 -1.51 -21.06 -1.35
C ASN A 13 -1.84 -19.57 -1.27
N GLY A 14 -2.37 -19.13 -0.12
CA GLY A 14 -2.58 -17.71 0.16
C GLY A 14 -1.25 -17.03 0.45
N VAL A 15 -0.96 -15.94 -0.26
CA VAL A 15 0.22 -15.11 -0.07
C VAL A 15 -0.24 -13.69 0.31
N GLU A 16 0.35 -13.14 1.36
CA GLU A 16 0.19 -11.75 1.77
C GLU A 16 1.50 -11.00 1.49
N LEU A 17 1.41 -9.94 0.69
CA LEU A 17 2.49 -8.99 0.49
C LEU A 17 2.17 -7.74 1.27
N TYR A 18 3.08 -7.35 2.17
CA TYR A 18 2.93 -6.17 3.02
C TYR A 18 4.12 -5.23 2.83
N CYS A 19 3.84 -3.94 2.66
CA CYS A 19 4.87 -2.91 2.54
C CYS A 19 4.49 -1.67 3.36
N ASP A 20 5.41 -1.17 4.18
CA ASP A 20 5.24 0.11 4.85
C ASP A 20 5.54 1.26 3.88
N ARG A 21 4.68 2.28 3.84
CA ARG A 21 5.00 3.54 3.15
C ARG A 21 6.15 4.25 3.87
N PRO A 22 6.99 5.01 3.15
CA PRO A 22 8.00 5.86 3.77
C PRO A 22 7.39 6.75 4.87
N HIS A 23 8.08 6.90 6.00
CA HIS A 23 7.55 7.64 7.16
C HIS A 23 7.15 9.09 6.82
N SER A 24 7.85 9.72 5.86
CA SER A 24 7.56 11.06 5.36
C SER A 24 6.19 11.19 4.69
N GLU A 25 5.62 10.10 4.20
CA GLU A 25 4.33 10.06 3.49
C GLU A 25 3.16 9.69 4.41
N TRP A 26 3.44 9.47 5.69
CA TRP A 26 2.39 9.09 6.62
C TRP A 26 1.43 10.27 6.84
N PRO A 27 0.12 10.09 6.59
CA PRO A 27 -0.85 11.16 6.73
C PRO A 27 -0.89 11.66 8.18
N ARG A 28 -0.86 12.97 8.36
CA ARG A 28 -0.99 13.62 9.67
C ARG A 28 -2.29 14.41 9.74
N GLY A 29 -2.90 14.45 10.91
CA GLY A 29 -4.05 15.31 11.21
C GLY A 29 -3.62 16.76 11.42
N ASP A 30 -4.60 17.66 11.56
CA ASP A 30 -4.38 19.10 11.79
C ASP A 30 -3.65 19.39 13.13
N ASP A 31 -3.72 18.44 14.06
CA ASP A 31 -3.03 18.43 15.36
C ASP A 31 -1.61 17.83 15.29
N GLY A 32 -1.17 17.39 14.11
CA GLY A 32 0.13 16.75 13.89
C GLY A 32 0.17 15.28 14.30
N ALA A 33 -0.93 14.69 14.78
CA ALA A 33 -1.01 13.28 15.11
C ALA A 33 -1.05 12.41 13.84
N LEU A 34 -0.63 11.15 13.96
CA LEU A 34 -0.73 10.20 12.86
C LEU A 34 -2.21 9.90 12.55
N LYS A 35 -2.63 10.14 11.32
CA LYS A 35 -3.99 9.85 10.89
C LYS A 35 -4.06 8.39 10.45
N MET A 36 -4.59 7.53 11.31
CA MET A 36 -4.82 6.12 10.97
C MET A 36 -6.05 6.03 10.06
N ILE A 37 -5.84 5.58 8.83
CA ILE A 37 -6.91 5.36 7.85
C ILE A 37 -6.71 4.01 7.16
N THR A 38 -7.83 3.36 6.81
CA THR A 38 -7.83 2.18 5.95
C THR A 38 -8.47 2.60 4.63
N GLU A 39 -7.65 2.66 3.58
CA GLU A 39 -8.06 3.05 2.24
C GLU A 39 -7.87 1.87 1.28
N PRO A 40 -8.71 1.75 0.24
CA PRO A 40 -8.47 0.76 -0.81
C PRO A 40 -7.13 1.05 -1.51
N LEU A 41 -6.37 -0.01 -1.77
CA LEU A 41 -5.13 0.08 -2.54
C LEU A 41 -5.43 0.52 -3.98
N ASP A 42 -4.75 1.55 -4.46
CA ASP A 42 -4.83 1.99 -5.85
C ASP A 42 -3.94 1.12 -6.74
N VAL A 43 -4.54 0.07 -7.29
CA VAL A 43 -3.84 -0.92 -8.14
C VAL A 43 -3.34 -0.29 -9.45
N GLN A 44 -4.05 0.70 -10.00
CA GLN A 44 -3.65 1.31 -11.28
C GLN A 44 -2.40 2.16 -11.09
N LYS A 45 -2.36 2.94 -10.00
CA LYS A 45 -1.16 3.69 -9.63
C LYS A 45 0.04 2.76 -9.40
N LEU A 46 -0.17 1.66 -8.66
CA LEU A 46 0.90 0.68 -8.40
C LEU A 46 1.45 0.05 -9.69
N LEU A 47 0.60 -0.26 -10.66
CA LEU A 47 1.05 -0.78 -11.96
C LEU A 47 1.88 0.26 -12.74
N ALA A 48 1.47 1.53 -12.72
CA ALA A 48 2.23 2.60 -13.37
C ALA A 48 3.64 2.76 -12.79
N GLU A 49 3.80 2.62 -11.47
CA GLU A 49 5.11 2.62 -10.79
C GLU A 49 6.02 1.47 -11.27
N ALA A 50 5.45 0.29 -11.54
CA ALA A 50 6.19 -0.88 -12.04
C ALA A 50 6.63 -0.75 -13.50
N ASP A 51 5.80 -0.09 -14.33
CA ASP A 51 6.07 0.12 -15.76
C ASP A 51 7.09 1.25 -16.01
N GLY A 52 7.59 1.91 -14.96
CA GLY A 52 8.55 3.01 -15.05
C GLY A 52 7.99 4.26 -15.75
N SER A 53 6.67 4.33 -15.92
CA SER A 53 5.99 5.49 -16.47
C SER A 53 5.73 6.50 -15.34
N PRO A 54 6.20 7.76 -15.46
CA PRO A 54 6.08 8.78 -14.41
C PRO A 54 4.64 9.25 -14.18
#